data_AF-E7MP91-F1
#
_entry.id   AF-E7MP91-F1
#
_cell.length_a   1.000
_cell.length_b   1.000
_cell.length_c   1.000
_cell.angle_alpha   90.00
_cell.angle_beta   90.00
_cell.angle_gamma   90.00
#
_symmetry.space_group_name_H-M   'P 1'
#
loop_
_entity.id
_entity.type
_entity.pdbx_description
1 polymer ?
#
loop_
_entity_poly.entity_id
_entity_poly.type
_entity_poly.pdbx_seq_one_letter_code
_entity_poly.pdbx_strand_id
1 'polypeptide(L)'
;MIVYTAPFDPITDDELQQLKNYHKQTRKQIFLAVVGDGILSYDRRKKLCMRACKPYRYLHVVDIKQDDTCIALQSETEAEVRKGYFYLSAKGVRKILLDNGYYFEEVTKAQCNPNRAAHSARVGHTALKLAKIHHLDEQLAYQMGLLHDVTKKMSDEEGYQLLSHFRPAILKFDPAIWHSYTAVIWLKQNLCCFNKKILQAIEHHTLGDGKSAYDHILYIADKIEPGRHYDVTMHTKIAERNLKQGAEYVLTDAKRYILEKEGKHV
;
A
#
# COMPACT_ATOMS: atom_id res chain seq x y z
N MET A 1 -15.26 29.91 -19.98
CA MET A 1 -14.94 30.14 -18.54
C MET A 1 -13.50 29.70 -18.31
N ILE A 2 -12.78 30.18 -17.27
CA ILE A 2 -11.42 29.67 -17.01
C ILE A 2 -11.54 28.34 -16.26
N VAL A 3 -10.93 27.28 -16.79
CA VAL A 3 -10.94 25.93 -16.22
C VAL A 3 -9.51 25.46 -16.03
N TYR A 4 -9.15 25.09 -14.80
CA TYR A 4 -7.84 24.54 -14.49
C TYR A 4 -7.83 23.03 -14.75
N THR A 5 -6.88 22.55 -15.53
CA THR A 5 -6.85 21.16 -15.99
C THR A 5 -5.60 20.44 -15.50
N ALA A 6 -5.76 19.19 -15.07
CA ALA A 6 -4.66 18.30 -14.73
C ALA A 6 -5.12 16.83 -14.81
N PRO A 7 -4.18 15.87 -14.82
CA PRO A 7 -4.52 14.47 -14.62
C PRO A 7 -5.22 14.23 -13.29
N PHE A 8 -4.80 14.90 -12.21
CA PHE A 8 -5.31 14.69 -10.86
C PHE A 8 -5.32 13.20 -10.49
N ASP A 9 -4.18 12.52 -10.66
CA ASP A 9 -4.04 11.08 -10.49
C ASP A 9 -3.04 10.69 -9.37
N PRO A 10 -3.37 10.96 -8.09
CA PRO A 10 -4.57 11.63 -7.61
C PRO A 10 -4.33 13.13 -7.38
N ILE A 11 -5.40 13.91 -7.15
CA ILE A 11 -5.27 15.31 -6.73
C ILE A 11 -4.36 15.49 -5.51
N THR A 12 -3.37 16.37 -5.62
CA THR A 12 -2.36 16.59 -4.59
C THR A 12 -2.64 17.80 -3.70
N ASP A 13 -1.90 17.90 -2.59
CA ASP A 13 -1.96 19.10 -1.75
C ASP A 13 -1.36 20.33 -2.48
N ASP A 14 -0.33 20.15 -3.32
CA ASP A 14 0.29 21.27 -4.04
C ASP A 14 -0.65 21.85 -5.11
N GLU A 15 -1.33 21.00 -5.90
CA GLU A 15 -2.35 21.45 -6.86
C GLU A 15 -3.51 22.17 -6.15
N LEU A 16 -4.00 21.58 -5.05
CA LEU A 16 -5.06 22.20 -4.26
C LEU A 16 -4.61 23.55 -3.66
N GLN A 17 -3.34 23.67 -3.26
CA GLN A 17 -2.78 24.92 -2.76
C GLN A 17 -2.64 25.98 -3.85
N GLN A 18 -2.25 25.60 -5.07
CA GLN A 18 -2.24 26.50 -6.24
C GLN A 18 -3.66 27.08 -6.47
N LEU A 19 -4.67 26.21 -6.54
CA LEU A 19 -6.08 26.62 -6.72
C LEU A 19 -6.57 27.56 -5.60
N LYS A 20 -6.23 27.26 -4.33
CA LYS A 20 -6.55 28.11 -3.18
C LYS A 20 -5.86 29.47 -3.27
N ASN A 21 -4.61 29.52 -3.72
CA ASN A 21 -3.86 30.76 -3.89
C ASN A 21 -4.48 31.64 -4.99
N TYR A 22 -4.89 31.05 -6.11
CA TYR A 22 -5.61 31.77 -7.17
C TYR A 22 -6.91 32.38 -6.65
N HIS A 23 -7.70 31.62 -5.88
CA HIS A 23 -8.90 32.16 -5.26
C HIS A 23 -8.57 33.30 -4.27
N LYS A 24 -7.53 33.14 -3.45
CA LYS A 24 -7.13 34.16 -2.47
C LYS A 24 -6.77 35.49 -3.16
N GLN A 25 -6.13 35.44 -4.32
CA GLN A 25 -5.71 36.61 -5.10
C GLN A 25 -6.87 37.24 -5.88
N THR A 26 -7.72 36.43 -6.51
CA THR A 26 -8.74 36.91 -7.46
C THR A 26 -10.14 37.03 -6.86
N ARG A 27 -10.41 36.33 -5.75
CA ARG A 27 -11.73 36.12 -5.13
C ARG A 27 -12.78 35.48 -6.06
N LYS A 28 -12.35 34.94 -7.22
CA LYS A 28 -13.24 34.29 -8.19
C LYS A 28 -13.57 32.85 -7.79
N GLN A 29 -14.68 32.34 -8.33
CA GLN A 29 -14.95 30.91 -8.36
C GLN A 29 -13.88 30.22 -9.23
N ILE A 30 -13.48 29.02 -8.83
CA ILE A 30 -12.44 28.24 -9.48
C ILE A 30 -13.07 26.96 -10.01
N PHE A 31 -12.89 26.71 -11.30
CA PHE A 31 -13.37 25.53 -11.98
C PHE A 31 -12.19 24.67 -12.35
N LEU A 32 -12.27 23.37 -12.09
CA LEU A 32 -11.23 22.41 -12.42
C LEU A 32 -11.81 21.21 -13.16
N ALA A 33 -11.04 20.65 -14.09
CA ALA A 33 -11.44 19.48 -14.87
C ALA A 33 -10.32 18.45 -14.94
N VAL A 34 -10.70 17.18 -14.79
CA VAL A 34 -9.80 16.04 -14.96
C VAL A 34 -9.57 15.84 -16.45
N VAL A 35 -8.31 15.73 -16.88
CA VAL A 35 -7.93 15.50 -18.28
C VAL A 35 -6.84 14.42 -18.38
N GLY A 36 -6.49 14.02 -19.60
CA GLY A 36 -5.37 13.13 -19.86
C GLY A 36 -5.54 11.72 -19.29
N ASP A 37 -4.52 10.90 -19.53
CA ASP A 37 -4.44 9.53 -19.02
C ASP A 37 -4.01 9.51 -17.55
N GLY A 38 -4.33 8.42 -16.87
CA GLY A 38 -3.95 8.18 -15.48
C GLY A 38 -4.06 6.71 -15.15
N ILE A 39 -3.44 6.30 -14.05
CA ILE A 39 -3.53 4.93 -13.53
C ILE A 39 -4.96 4.64 -13.07
N LEU A 40 -5.60 5.61 -12.41
CA LEU A 40 -7.03 5.51 -12.12
C LEU A 40 -7.87 5.97 -13.31
N SER A 41 -8.98 5.27 -13.52
CA SER A 41 -10.02 5.68 -14.47
C SER A 41 -10.48 7.12 -14.22
N TYR A 42 -10.88 7.81 -15.29
CA TYR A 42 -11.46 9.15 -15.24
C TYR A 42 -12.48 9.35 -14.10
N ASP A 43 -13.46 8.43 -13.98
CA ASP A 43 -14.53 8.55 -12.97
C ASP A 43 -14.00 8.50 -11.53
N ARG A 44 -12.99 7.68 -11.27
CA ARG A 44 -12.34 7.59 -9.96
C ARG A 44 -11.60 8.89 -9.66
N ARG A 45 -10.80 9.39 -10.60
CA ARG A 45 -10.08 10.67 -10.46
C ARG A 45 -11.05 11.83 -10.22
N LYS A 46 -12.13 11.91 -10.99
CA LYS A 46 -13.20 12.93 -10.81
C LYS A 46 -13.83 12.85 -9.41
N LYS A 47 -14.15 11.64 -8.92
CA LYS A 47 -14.65 11.45 -7.54
C LYS A 47 -13.66 11.89 -6.48
N LEU A 48 -12.36 11.63 -6.65
CA LEU A 48 -11.31 12.10 -5.75
C LEU A 48 -11.24 13.63 -5.75
N CYS A 49 -11.24 14.28 -6.91
CA CYS A 49 -11.29 15.74 -7.01
C CYS A 49 -12.52 16.31 -6.31
N MET A 50 -13.71 15.77 -6.56
CA MET A 50 -14.94 16.23 -5.90
C MET A 50 -14.83 16.10 -4.37
N ARG A 51 -14.26 15.00 -3.88
CA ARG A 51 -14.06 14.77 -2.45
C ARG A 51 -13.06 15.75 -1.84
N ALA A 52 -11.96 16.03 -2.54
CA ALA A 52 -10.92 16.97 -2.13
C ALA A 52 -11.43 18.41 -2.11
N CYS A 53 -12.24 18.79 -3.10
CA CYS A 53 -12.81 20.13 -3.23
C CYS A 53 -14.00 20.39 -2.29
N LYS A 54 -14.70 19.36 -1.82
CA LYS A 54 -15.91 19.48 -0.96
C LYS A 54 -15.84 20.51 0.18
N PRO A 55 -14.72 20.66 0.92
CA PRO A 55 -14.61 21.66 1.99
C PRO A 55 -14.58 23.12 1.50
N TYR A 56 -14.35 23.35 0.21
CA TYR A 56 -14.11 24.67 -0.38
C TYR A 56 -15.26 25.05 -1.33
N ARG A 57 -16.17 25.91 -0.88
CA ARG A 57 -17.37 26.32 -1.65
C ARG A 57 -17.07 27.01 -2.99
N TYR A 58 -15.83 27.46 -3.18
CA TYR A 58 -15.38 28.15 -4.39
C TYR A 58 -14.66 27.24 -5.40
N LEU A 59 -14.50 25.95 -5.10
CA LEU A 59 -13.89 24.97 -6.00
C LEU A 59 -14.97 24.08 -6.62
N HIS A 60 -15.02 24.02 -7.95
CA HIS A 60 -16.04 23.28 -8.70
C HIS A 60 -15.39 22.34 -9.70
N VAL A 61 -15.62 21.03 -9.55
CA VAL A 61 -15.18 20.05 -10.54
C VAL A 61 -16.19 20.01 -11.69
N VAL A 62 -15.73 20.28 -12.91
CA VAL A 62 -16.58 20.42 -14.10
C VAL A 62 -16.09 19.57 -15.26
N ASP A 63 -16.96 19.39 -16.24
CA ASP A 63 -16.60 18.90 -17.58
C ASP A 63 -16.27 20.09 -18.49
N ILE A 64 -15.25 19.93 -19.33
CA ILE A 64 -14.79 20.98 -20.25
C ILE A 64 -15.82 21.18 -21.36
N LYS A 65 -16.12 22.44 -21.68
CA LYS A 65 -16.95 22.83 -22.81
C LYS A 65 -16.11 23.48 -23.91
N GLN A 66 -16.65 23.54 -25.13
CA GLN A 66 -15.92 24.01 -26.32
C GLN A 66 -15.33 25.43 -26.17
N ASP A 67 -16.01 26.33 -25.44
CA ASP A 67 -15.59 27.73 -25.27
C ASP A 67 -14.83 27.98 -23.94
N ASP A 68 -14.35 26.93 -23.28
CA ASP A 68 -13.57 27.07 -22.05
C ASP A 68 -12.11 27.39 -22.31
N THR A 69 -11.59 28.38 -21.58
CA THR A 69 -10.17 28.70 -21.56
C THR A 69 -9.49 27.78 -20.55
N CYS A 70 -8.77 26.77 -21.05
CA CYS A 70 -8.11 25.79 -20.20
C CYS A 70 -6.71 26.25 -19.79
N ILE A 71 -6.40 26.17 -18.48
CA ILE A 71 -5.08 26.44 -17.92
C ILE A 71 -4.58 25.16 -17.27
N ALA A 72 -3.51 24.57 -17.82
CA ALA A 72 -2.92 23.37 -17.25
C ALA A 72 -2.22 23.67 -15.91
N LEU A 73 -2.55 22.91 -14.87
CA LEU A 73 -1.77 22.87 -13.63
C LEU A 73 -0.60 21.90 -13.80
N GLN A 74 0.47 22.16 -13.07
CA GLN A 74 1.59 21.24 -12.93
C GLN A 74 1.63 20.79 -11.47
N SER A 75 1.64 19.48 -11.25
CA SER A 75 1.91 18.93 -9.94
C SER A 75 3.39 18.59 -9.80
N GLU A 76 3.98 18.98 -8.68
CA GLU A 76 5.34 18.55 -8.33
C GLU A 76 5.34 17.20 -7.60
N THR A 77 4.19 16.75 -7.10
CA THR A 77 4.11 15.61 -6.17
C THR A 77 3.22 14.44 -6.62
N GLU A 78 2.49 14.56 -7.74
CA GLU A 78 1.59 13.50 -8.22
C GLU A 78 2.32 12.16 -8.40
N ALA A 79 3.51 12.19 -9.00
CA ALA A 79 4.34 11.00 -9.17
C ALA A 79 4.78 10.38 -7.83
N GLU A 80 5.11 11.20 -6.84
CA GLU A 80 5.53 10.74 -5.51
C GLU A 80 4.35 10.15 -4.72
N VAL A 81 3.15 10.71 -4.86
CA VAL A 81 1.95 10.10 -4.30
C VAL A 81 1.76 8.67 -4.82
N ARG A 82 1.91 8.45 -6.14
CA ARG A 82 1.79 7.12 -6.75
C ARG A 82 2.87 6.13 -6.28
N LYS A 83 4.03 6.63 -5.84
CA LYS A 83 5.12 5.82 -5.26
C LYS A 83 4.94 5.53 -3.76
N GLY A 84 3.88 6.06 -3.15
CA GLY A 84 3.48 5.71 -1.78
C GLY A 84 3.64 6.83 -0.75
N TYR A 85 3.82 8.07 -1.19
CA TYR A 85 3.87 9.23 -0.32
C TYR A 85 2.49 9.90 -0.23
N PHE A 86 1.48 9.18 0.23
CA PHE A 86 0.09 9.65 0.26
C PHE A 86 -0.11 10.87 1.15
N TYR A 87 0.80 11.17 2.08
CA TYR A 87 0.77 12.42 2.82
C TYR A 87 0.92 13.67 1.94
N LEU A 88 1.39 13.54 0.69
CA LEU A 88 1.43 14.61 -0.31
C LEU A 88 0.11 14.75 -1.09
N SER A 89 -0.78 13.76 -1.03
CA SER A 89 -2.09 13.84 -1.65
C SER A 89 -3.04 14.75 -0.86
N ALA A 90 -4.08 15.26 -1.52
CA ALA A 90 -5.07 16.10 -0.84
C ALA A 90 -5.63 15.39 0.41
N LYS A 91 -5.56 16.04 1.58
CA LYS A 91 -5.96 15.42 2.87
C LYS A 91 -7.33 14.72 2.84
N GLY A 92 -8.28 15.28 2.09
CA GLY A 92 -9.64 14.75 1.97
C GLY A 92 -9.76 13.39 1.25
N VAL A 93 -8.73 12.95 0.52
CA VAL A 93 -8.77 11.72 -0.29
C VAL A 93 -7.89 10.59 0.24
N ARG A 94 -6.93 10.86 1.12
CA ARG A 94 -5.96 9.87 1.65
C ARG A 94 -6.61 8.58 2.14
N LYS A 95 -7.71 8.70 2.90
CA LYS A 95 -8.47 7.53 3.37
C LYS A 95 -9.09 6.72 2.22
N ILE A 96 -9.59 7.38 1.18
CA ILE A 96 -10.16 6.70 0.01
C ILE A 96 -9.07 5.94 -0.74
N LEU A 97 -7.89 6.56 -0.90
CA LEU A 97 -6.75 5.90 -1.54
C LEU A 97 -6.38 4.61 -0.80
N LEU A 98 -6.27 4.69 0.52
CA LEU A 98 -5.97 3.55 1.40
C LEU A 98 -7.03 2.46 1.37
N ASP A 99 -8.28 2.82 1.63
CA ASP A 99 -9.37 1.84 1.75
C ASP A 99 -9.55 1.05 0.44
N ASN A 100 -9.34 1.71 -0.70
CA ASN A 100 -9.47 1.07 -2.00
C ASN A 100 -8.16 0.44 -2.50
N GLY A 101 -7.04 0.61 -1.80
CA GLY A 101 -5.72 0.16 -2.25
C GLY A 101 -5.28 0.79 -3.57
N TYR A 102 -5.74 2.02 -3.87
CA TYR A 102 -5.33 2.72 -5.07
C TYR A 102 -3.82 2.94 -5.06
N TYR A 103 -3.20 2.70 -6.21
CA TYR A 103 -1.75 2.78 -6.42
C TYR A 103 -0.90 1.78 -5.63
N PHE A 104 -1.45 0.86 -4.83
CA PHE A 104 -0.62 -0.05 -4.02
C PHE A 104 0.34 -0.90 -4.86
N GLU A 105 -0.07 -1.34 -6.05
CA GLU A 105 0.85 -2.00 -6.99
C GLU A 105 2.03 -1.09 -7.39
N GLU A 106 1.77 0.20 -7.64
CA GLU A 106 2.80 1.18 -7.98
C GLU A 106 3.71 1.51 -6.80
N VAL A 107 3.14 1.56 -5.60
CA VAL A 107 3.91 1.64 -4.35
C VAL A 107 4.87 0.45 -4.27
N THR A 108 4.37 -0.77 -4.44
CA THR A 108 5.18 -1.98 -4.42
C THR A 108 6.27 -1.94 -5.49
N LYS A 109 5.96 -1.56 -6.73
CA LYS A 109 6.95 -1.45 -7.82
C LYS A 109 8.01 -0.36 -7.56
N ALA A 110 7.66 0.74 -6.91
CA ALA A 110 8.59 1.81 -6.59
C ALA A 110 9.50 1.46 -5.40
N GLN A 111 8.95 0.76 -4.41
CA GLN A 111 9.65 0.43 -3.18
C GLN A 111 10.40 -0.90 -3.23
N CYS A 112 10.10 -1.77 -4.20
CA CYS A 112 10.76 -3.07 -4.34
C CYS A 112 11.58 -3.14 -5.64
N ASN A 113 12.57 -4.04 -5.68
CA ASN A 113 13.15 -4.44 -6.96
C ASN A 113 12.13 -5.28 -7.77
N PRO A 114 12.30 -5.46 -9.09
CA PRO A 114 11.31 -6.14 -9.94
C PRO A 114 10.94 -7.55 -9.47
N ASN A 115 11.92 -8.34 -9.02
CA ASN A 115 11.68 -9.70 -8.52
C ASN A 115 10.83 -9.70 -7.24
N ARG A 116 11.09 -8.76 -6.33
CA ARG A 116 10.35 -8.59 -5.08
C ARG A 116 8.97 -8.00 -5.31
N ALA A 117 8.80 -7.12 -6.29
CA ALA A 117 7.49 -6.62 -6.69
C ALA A 117 6.62 -7.75 -7.28
N ALA A 118 7.21 -8.60 -8.13
CA ALA A 118 6.53 -9.78 -8.66
C ALA A 118 6.18 -10.79 -7.56
N HIS A 119 7.09 -11.02 -6.60
CA HIS A 119 6.81 -11.79 -5.38
C HIS A 119 5.60 -11.24 -4.64
N SER A 120 5.63 -9.96 -4.28
CA SER A 120 4.55 -9.30 -3.53
C SER A 120 3.20 -9.35 -4.25
N ALA A 121 3.20 -9.23 -5.58
CA ALA A 121 2.01 -9.43 -6.40
C ALA A 121 1.46 -10.87 -6.27
N ARG A 122 2.32 -11.90 -6.37
CA ARG A 122 1.89 -13.30 -6.20
C ARG A 122 1.43 -13.61 -4.77
N VAL A 123 2.08 -13.03 -3.75
CA VAL A 123 1.62 -13.10 -2.35
C VAL A 123 0.25 -12.47 -2.21
N GLY A 124 0.02 -11.28 -2.77
CA GLY A 124 -1.29 -10.62 -2.80
C GLY A 124 -2.39 -11.50 -3.38
N HIS A 125 -2.17 -12.10 -4.56
CA HIS A 125 -3.15 -12.99 -5.18
C HIS A 125 -3.39 -14.27 -4.37
N THR A 126 -2.34 -14.82 -3.76
CA THR A 126 -2.44 -16.00 -2.89
C THR A 126 -3.24 -15.68 -1.63
N ALA A 127 -2.97 -14.54 -1.00
CA ALA A 127 -3.69 -14.05 0.17
C ALA A 127 -5.17 -13.78 -0.14
N LEU A 128 -5.47 -13.18 -1.30
CA LEU A 128 -6.83 -13.00 -1.80
C LEU A 128 -7.56 -14.33 -1.91
N LYS A 129 -6.94 -15.34 -2.54
CA LYS A 129 -7.53 -16.68 -2.70
C LYS A 129 -7.85 -17.31 -1.34
N LEU A 130 -6.91 -17.26 -0.39
CA LEU A 130 -7.14 -17.78 0.96
C LEU A 130 -8.25 -17.02 1.69
N ALA A 131 -8.28 -15.68 1.60
CA ALA A 131 -9.34 -14.88 2.19
C ALA A 131 -10.72 -15.25 1.64
N LYS A 132 -10.83 -15.46 0.32
CA LYS A 132 -12.07 -15.90 -0.33
C LYS A 132 -12.56 -17.24 0.21
N ILE A 133 -11.66 -18.22 0.31
CA ILE A 133 -11.99 -19.57 0.82
C ILE A 133 -12.47 -19.51 2.28
N HIS A 134 -11.88 -18.63 3.08
CA HIS A 134 -12.22 -18.45 4.49
C HIS A 134 -13.27 -17.37 4.76
N HIS A 135 -13.97 -16.88 3.72
CA HIS A 135 -15.04 -15.88 3.82
C HIS A 135 -14.62 -14.56 4.51
N LEU A 136 -13.40 -14.10 4.21
CA LEU A 136 -12.82 -12.86 4.71
C LEU A 136 -12.75 -11.80 3.59
N ASP A 137 -12.44 -10.55 3.98
CA ASP A 137 -12.24 -9.44 3.03
C ASP A 137 -11.03 -9.73 2.11
N GLU A 138 -11.35 -10.05 0.86
CA GLU A 138 -10.44 -10.37 -0.24
C GLU A 138 -9.51 -9.19 -0.57
N GLN A 139 -10.07 -7.97 -0.62
CA GLN A 139 -9.31 -6.77 -0.99
C GLN A 139 -8.30 -6.43 0.10
N LEU A 140 -8.70 -6.55 1.37
CA LEU A 140 -7.81 -6.33 2.50
C LEU A 140 -6.62 -7.32 2.50
N ALA A 141 -6.88 -8.60 2.21
CA ALA A 141 -5.87 -9.64 2.12
C ALA A 141 -4.91 -9.42 0.94
N TYR A 142 -5.44 -8.99 -0.21
CA TYR A 142 -4.63 -8.60 -1.36
C TYR A 142 -3.70 -7.42 -1.03
N GLN A 143 -4.23 -6.38 -0.40
CA GLN A 143 -3.49 -5.17 -0.01
C GLN A 143 -2.31 -5.47 0.93
N MET A 144 -2.52 -6.29 1.96
CA MET A 144 -1.43 -6.66 2.87
C MET A 144 -0.34 -7.49 2.17
N GLY A 145 -0.72 -8.37 1.23
CA GLY A 145 0.24 -9.12 0.43
C GLY A 145 1.09 -8.24 -0.49
N LEU A 146 0.54 -7.18 -1.07
CA LEU A 146 1.31 -6.20 -1.85
C LEU A 146 2.34 -5.43 -1.01
N LEU A 147 2.00 -5.13 0.25
CA LEU A 147 2.73 -4.18 1.09
C LEU A 147 3.68 -4.83 2.11
N HIS A 148 3.59 -6.13 2.35
CA HIS A 148 4.33 -6.79 3.45
C HIS A 148 5.85 -6.59 3.40
N ASP A 149 6.40 -6.51 2.20
CA ASP A 149 7.84 -6.45 1.92
C ASP A 149 8.32 -5.06 1.46
N VAL A 150 7.50 -4.02 1.63
CA VAL A 150 7.75 -2.68 1.06
C VAL A 150 9.07 -2.05 1.53
N THR A 151 9.59 -2.47 2.68
CA THR A 151 10.88 -2.01 3.23
C THR A 151 11.99 -3.06 3.13
N LYS A 152 11.78 -4.18 2.42
CA LYS A 152 12.76 -5.28 2.36
C LYS A 152 14.10 -4.88 1.75
N LYS A 153 14.13 -3.82 0.94
CA LYS A 153 15.36 -3.28 0.33
C LYS A 153 16.13 -2.31 1.22
N MET A 154 15.57 -1.90 2.37
CA MET A 154 16.29 -1.02 3.30
C MET A 154 17.57 -1.71 3.75
N SER A 155 18.66 -0.96 3.77
CA SER A 155 19.92 -1.40 4.38
C SER A 155 19.76 -1.59 5.88
N ASP A 156 20.64 -2.39 6.47
CA ASP A 156 20.67 -2.59 7.93
C ASP A 156 20.87 -1.26 8.67
N GLU A 157 21.64 -0.33 8.11
CA GLU A 157 21.84 1.01 8.68
C GLU A 157 20.54 1.83 8.68
N GLU A 158 19.83 1.90 7.54
CA GLU A 158 18.52 2.57 7.48
C GLU A 158 17.51 1.93 8.44
N GLY A 159 17.50 0.60 8.51
CA GLY A 159 16.66 -0.16 9.43
C GLY A 159 16.99 0.15 10.89
N TYR A 160 18.29 0.18 11.25
CA TYR A 160 18.77 0.50 12.59
C TYR A 160 18.39 1.91 13.01
N GLN A 161 18.60 2.90 12.13
CA GLN A 161 18.24 4.29 12.40
C GLN A 161 16.73 4.43 12.65
N LEU A 162 15.91 3.80 11.81
CA LEU A 162 14.45 3.86 11.98
C LEU A 162 14.00 3.14 13.26
N LEU A 163 14.50 1.93 13.51
CA LEU A 163 14.10 1.14 14.68
C LEU A 163 14.62 1.72 16.00
N SER A 164 15.85 2.24 16.05
CA SER A 164 16.39 2.88 17.26
C SER A 164 15.53 4.04 17.74
N HIS A 165 14.94 4.80 16.81
CA HIS A 165 14.05 5.91 17.13
C HIS A 165 12.63 5.46 17.50
N PHE A 166 12.01 4.58 16.71
CA PHE A 166 10.59 4.26 16.85
C PHE A 166 10.30 3.00 17.68
N ARG A 167 11.20 2.01 17.66
CA ARG A 167 11.00 0.65 18.20
C ARG A 167 12.33 -0.01 18.66
N PRO A 168 13.10 0.59 19.59
CA PRO A 168 14.46 0.13 19.93
C PRO A 168 14.51 -1.32 20.44
N ALA A 169 13.43 -1.79 21.09
CA ALA A 169 13.35 -3.18 21.57
C ALA A 169 13.40 -4.25 20.46
N ILE A 170 13.19 -3.89 19.19
CA ILE A 170 13.25 -4.79 18.04
C ILE A 170 14.69 -5.04 17.58
N LEU A 171 15.64 -4.17 17.94
CA LEU A 171 17.06 -4.29 17.55
C LEU A 171 17.75 -5.56 18.08
N LYS A 172 17.13 -6.26 19.04
CA LYS A 172 17.60 -7.57 19.53
C LYS A 172 17.42 -8.71 18.52
N PHE A 173 16.55 -8.53 17.52
CA PHE A 173 16.30 -9.53 16.47
C PHE A 173 17.32 -9.40 15.35
N ASP A 174 17.51 -10.48 14.58
CA ASP A 174 18.33 -10.49 13.37
C ASP A 174 17.82 -9.43 12.35
N PRO A 175 18.72 -8.68 11.67
CA PRO A 175 18.34 -7.68 10.67
C PRO A 175 17.39 -8.20 9.58
N ALA A 176 17.47 -9.49 9.22
CA ALA A 176 16.56 -10.10 8.24
C ALA A 176 15.08 -10.01 8.66
N ILE A 177 14.80 -9.89 9.97
CA ILE A 177 13.45 -9.78 10.54
C ILE A 177 12.94 -8.33 10.52
N TRP A 178 13.83 -7.34 10.59
CA TRP A 178 13.49 -5.93 10.82
C TRP A 178 12.48 -5.36 9.82
N HIS A 179 12.51 -5.79 8.55
CA HIS A 179 11.60 -5.31 7.51
C HIS A 179 10.11 -5.41 7.89
N SER A 180 9.68 -6.46 8.60
CA SER A 180 8.30 -6.59 9.07
C SER A 180 7.87 -5.44 9.99
N TYR A 181 8.79 -4.94 10.82
CA TYR A 181 8.56 -3.82 11.73
C TYR A 181 8.79 -2.46 11.06
N THR A 182 9.82 -2.32 10.22
CA THR A 182 10.08 -1.07 9.49
C THR A 182 8.97 -0.80 8.46
N ALA A 183 8.38 -1.84 7.87
CA ALA A 183 7.21 -1.70 7.00
C ALA A 183 6.03 -1.08 7.73
N VAL A 184 5.73 -1.51 8.96
CA VAL A 184 4.65 -0.91 9.78
C VAL A 184 4.89 0.59 10.02
N ILE A 185 6.14 0.99 10.28
CA ILE A 185 6.50 2.40 10.48
C ILE A 185 6.34 3.18 9.16
N TRP A 186 6.91 2.64 8.08
CA TRP A 186 6.87 3.24 6.74
C TRP A 186 5.44 3.44 6.24
N LEU A 187 4.56 2.45 6.42
CA LEU A 187 3.16 2.52 6.02
C LEU A 187 2.39 3.61 6.79
N LYS A 188 2.67 3.80 8.08
CA LYS A 188 2.05 4.86 8.89
C LYS A 188 2.50 6.24 8.45
N GLN A 189 3.80 6.41 8.21
CA GLN A 189 4.38 7.72 7.85
C GLN A 189 4.05 8.12 6.42
N ASN A 190 4.22 7.19 5.47
CA ASN A 190 4.17 7.50 4.04
C ASN A 190 2.76 7.32 3.46
N LEU A 191 2.13 6.15 3.70
CA LEU A 191 0.78 5.89 3.21
C LEU A 191 -0.32 6.47 4.10
N CYS A 192 0.00 6.96 5.31
CA CYS A 192 -1.00 7.28 6.34
C CYS A 192 -1.88 6.08 6.72
N CYS A 193 -1.35 4.85 6.61
CA CYS A 193 -2.08 3.63 6.89
C CYS A 193 -2.17 3.36 8.39
N PHE A 194 -3.40 3.30 8.92
CA PHE A 194 -3.69 2.99 10.33
C PHE A 194 -4.64 1.79 10.48
N ASN A 195 -4.84 1.01 9.42
CA ASN A 195 -5.66 -0.20 9.48
C ASN A 195 -4.93 -1.27 10.30
N LYS A 196 -5.43 -1.53 11.52
CA LYS A 196 -4.82 -2.47 12.46
C LYS A 196 -4.66 -3.88 11.87
N LYS A 197 -5.59 -4.35 11.04
CA LYS A 197 -5.52 -5.68 10.42
C LYS A 197 -4.33 -5.80 9.45
N ILE A 198 -4.12 -4.79 8.60
CA ILE A 198 -2.98 -4.74 7.68
C ILE A 198 -1.68 -4.67 8.47
N LEU A 199 -1.58 -3.72 9.39
CA LEU A 199 -0.35 -3.46 10.13
C LEU A 199 0.05 -4.66 10.99
N GLN A 200 -0.91 -5.30 11.67
CA GLN A 200 -0.65 -6.48 12.49
C GLN A 200 -0.20 -7.67 11.63
N ALA A 201 -0.90 -7.97 10.54
CA ALA A 201 -0.51 -9.06 9.65
C ALA A 201 0.92 -8.85 9.14
N ILE A 202 1.27 -7.63 8.71
CA ILE A 202 2.61 -7.28 8.23
C ILE A 202 3.65 -7.36 9.35
N GLU A 203 3.36 -6.93 10.58
CA GLU A 203 4.32 -7.05 11.69
C GLU A 203 4.70 -8.51 11.97
N HIS A 204 3.72 -9.43 11.89
CA HIS A 204 3.89 -10.85 12.24
C HIS A 204 4.27 -11.75 11.06
N HIS A 205 4.34 -11.22 9.82
CA HIS A 205 4.48 -12.07 8.62
C HIS A 205 5.84 -12.79 8.52
N THR A 206 6.88 -12.30 9.21
CA THR A 206 8.20 -12.97 9.17
C THR A 206 8.29 -14.09 10.20
N LEU A 207 7.81 -13.85 11.43
CA LEU A 207 7.95 -14.79 12.56
C LEU A 207 6.82 -15.84 12.61
N GLY A 208 5.65 -15.55 12.03
CA GLY A 208 4.49 -16.45 12.07
C GLY A 208 3.88 -16.60 13.46
N ASP A 209 4.11 -15.64 14.34
CA ASP A 209 3.66 -15.63 15.74
C ASP A 209 2.28 -14.99 15.93
N GLY A 210 1.77 -14.33 14.89
CA GLY A 210 0.41 -13.78 14.85
C GLY A 210 -0.68 -14.83 15.05
N LYS A 211 -1.88 -14.37 15.42
CA LYS A 211 -3.01 -15.23 15.84
C LYS A 211 -4.30 -14.93 15.09
N SER A 212 -4.38 -13.77 14.44
CA SER A 212 -5.54 -13.38 13.65
C SER A 212 -5.61 -14.20 12.36
N ALA A 213 -6.81 -14.30 11.77
CA ALA A 213 -6.95 -14.97 10.47
C ALA A 213 -6.13 -14.30 9.36
N TYR A 214 -5.99 -12.97 9.40
CA TYR A 214 -5.15 -12.24 8.44
C TYR A 214 -3.66 -12.45 8.68
N ASP A 215 -3.24 -12.63 9.94
CA ASP A 215 -1.85 -12.95 10.28
C ASP A 215 -1.48 -14.31 9.65
N HIS A 216 -2.35 -15.32 9.84
CA HIS A 216 -2.18 -16.64 9.22
C HIS A 216 -2.19 -16.55 7.69
N ILE A 217 -3.15 -15.83 7.10
CA ILE A 217 -3.24 -15.68 5.64
C ILE A 217 -1.95 -15.11 5.07
N LEU A 218 -1.44 -14.00 5.62
CA LEU A 218 -0.27 -13.35 5.07
C LEU A 218 0.99 -14.21 5.27
N TYR A 219 1.16 -14.80 6.45
CA TYR A 219 2.28 -15.70 6.73
C TYR A 219 2.31 -16.90 5.78
N ILE A 220 1.17 -17.56 5.59
CA ILE A 220 1.03 -18.70 4.67
C ILE A 220 1.29 -18.23 3.24
N ALA A 221 0.64 -17.15 2.79
CA ALA A 221 0.74 -16.66 1.42
C ALA A 221 2.17 -16.32 1.02
N ASP A 222 2.96 -15.70 1.90
CA ASP A 222 4.37 -15.41 1.63
C ASP A 222 5.18 -16.70 1.35
N LYS A 223 4.83 -17.81 2.00
CA LYS A 223 5.53 -19.09 1.83
C LYS A 223 5.00 -19.94 0.69
N ILE A 224 3.71 -19.88 0.36
CA ILE A 224 3.12 -20.80 -0.62
C ILE A 224 2.86 -20.18 -2.00
N GLU A 225 3.24 -18.91 -2.19
CA GLU A 225 2.99 -18.22 -3.45
C GLU A 225 3.60 -19.00 -4.66
N PRO A 226 2.95 -19.00 -5.85
CA PRO A 226 3.31 -19.90 -6.96
C PRO A 226 4.73 -19.80 -7.54
N GLY A 227 5.47 -18.73 -7.25
CA GLY A 227 6.86 -18.54 -7.67
C GLY A 227 7.89 -19.18 -6.72
N ARG A 228 7.45 -19.83 -5.64
CA ARG A 228 8.34 -20.56 -4.74
C ARG A 228 8.79 -21.87 -5.38
N HIS A 229 10.09 -22.15 -5.30
CA HIS A 229 10.71 -23.31 -5.96
C HIS A 229 10.76 -24.56 -5.05
N TYR A 230 9.63 -24.92 -4.44
CA TYR A 230 9.48 -26.14 -3.64
C TYR A 230 8.01 -26.60 -3.63
N ASP A 231 7.75 -27.85 -3.22
CA ASP A 231 6.40 -28.39 -3.22
C ASP A 231 5.54 -27.79 -2.08
N VAL A 232 4.57 -26.97 -2.47
CA VAL A 232 3.62 -26.31 -1.58
C VAL A 232 2.26 -27.00 -1.53
N THR A 233 2.11 -28.19 -2.13
CA THR A 233 0.81 -28.88 -2.28
C THR A 233 0.16 -29.16 -0.93
N MET A 234 0.91 -29.73 0.02
CA MET A 234 0.39 -30.03 1.35
C MET A 234 0.12 -28.75 2.17
N HIS A 235 1.02 -27.77 2.08
CA HIS A 235 0.83 -26.45 2.70
C HIS A 235 -0.50 -25.82 2.27
N THR A 236 -0.75 -25.81 0.96
CA THR A 236 -1.96 -25.24 0.35
C THR A 236 -3.20 -26.00 0.80
N LYS A 237 -3.19 -27.33 0.70
CA LYS A 237 -4.34 -28.18 1.06
C LYS A 237 -4.77 -28.01 2.53
N ILE A 238 -3.82 -27.88 3.45
CA ILE A 238 -4.11 -27.66 4.87
C ILE A 238 -4.62 -26.23 5.07
N ALA A 239 -3.95 -25.23 4.49
CA ALA A 239 -4.33 -23.82 4.62
C ALA A 239 -5.74 -23.52 4.07
N GLU A 240 -6.14 -24.13 2.95
CA GLU A 240 -7.49 -23.98 2.40
C GLU A 240 -8.58 -24.59 3.30
N ARG A 241 -8.24 -25.58 4.13
CA ARG A 241 -9.18 -26.21 5.07
C ARG A 241 -9.23 -25.49 6.41
N ASN A 242 -8.08 -25.08 6.94
CA ASN A 242 -7.96 -24.44 8.25
C ASN A 242 -6.70 -23.56 8.30
N LEU A 243 -6.89 -22.24 8.42
CA LEU A 243 -5.77 -21.28 8.43
C LEU A 243 -4.80 -21.52 9.58
N LYS A 244 -5.29 -21.82 10.79
CA LYS A 244 -4.42 -22.02 11.95
C LYS A 244 -3.53 -23.25 11.76
N GLN A 245 -4.10 -24.38 11.38
CA GLN A 245 -3.34 -25.60 11.08
C GLN A 245 -2.39 -25.39 9.90
N GLY A 246 -2.82 -24.63 8.88
CA GLY A 246 -1.97 -24.28 7.75
C GLY A 246 -0.74 -23.47 8.17
N ALA A 247 -0.94 -22.45 9.01
CA ALA A 247 0.15 -21.63 9.54
C ALA A 247 1.10 -22.44 10.42
N GLU A 248 0.58 -23.29 11.30
CA GLU A 248 1.39 -24.20 12.15
C GLU A 248 2.22 -25.17 11.29
N TYR A 249 1.63 -25.70 10.22
CA TYR A 249 2.32 -26.58 9.28
C TYR A 249 3.45 -25.85 8.53
N VAL A 250 3.16 -24.68 7.95
CA VAL A 250 4.16 -23.82 7.27
C VAL A 250 5.29 -23.45 8.22
N LEU A 251 4.98 -23.08 9.46
CA LEU A 251 5.99 -22.70 10.46
C LEU A 251 6.89 -23.88 10.83
N THR A 252 6.30 -25.07 11.00
CA THR A 252 7.06 -26.29 11.31
C THR A 252 8.02 -26.66 10.18
N ASP A 253 7.57 -26.55 8.93
CA ASP A 253 8.39 -26.84 7.75
C ASP A 253 9.51 -25.81 7.58
N ALA A 254 9.21 -24.53 7.76
CA ALA A 254 10.21 -23.45 7.71
C ALA A 254 11.30 -23.63 8.78
N LYS A 255 10.93 -23.98 10.02
CA LYS A 255 11.88 -24.26 11.11
C LYS A 255 12.77 -25.45 10.80
N ARG A 256 12.19 -26.51 10.22
CA ARG A 256 12.96 -27.71 9.80
C ARG A 256 13.98 -27.35 8.74
N TYR A 257 13.58 -26.59 7.72
CA TYR A 257 14.49 -26.12 6.68
C TYR A 257 15.67 -25.31 7.26
N ILE A 258 15.40 -24.37 8.16
CA ILE A 258 16.44 -23.55 8.80
C ILE A 258 17.38 -24.43 9.63
N LEU A 259 16.85 -25.39 10.39
CA LEU A 259 17.66 -26.32 11.19
C LEU A 259 18.56 -27.18 10.30
N GLU A 260 18.03 -27.75 9.22
CA GLU A 260 18.76 -28.64 8.31
C GLU A 260 19.82 -27.91 7.47
N LYS A 261 19.56 -26.64 7.09
CA LYS A 261 20.46 -25.87 6.22
C LYS A 261 21.43 -24.96 6.97
N GLU A 262 21.02 -24.41 8.10
CA GLU A 262 21.82 -23.40 8.83
C GLU A 262 22.33 -23.91 10.18
N GLY A 263 21.88 -25.07 10.67
CA GLY A 263 22.28 -25.60 11.99
C GLY A 263 21.81 -24.73 13.15
N LYS A 264 20.87 -23.81 12.94
CA LYS A 264 20.34 -22.90 13.96
C LYS A 264 19.03 -23.45 14.54
N HIS A 265 18.92 -23.44 15.86
CA HIS A 265 17.63 -23.60 16.54
C HIS A 265 16.89 -22.26 16.53
N VAL A 266 15.71 -22.23 15.89
CA VAL A 266 14.83 -21.04 15.78
C VAL A 266 13.43 -21.39 16.26
#